data_AF-A0A3A6MV88-F1
#
_entry.id   AF-A0A3A6MV88-F1
#
_cell.length_a   1.000
_cell.length_b   1.000
_cell.length_c   1.000
_cell.angle_alpha   90.00
_cell.angle_beta   90.00
_cell.angle_gamma   90.00
#
_symmetry.space_group_name_H-M   'P 1'
#
loop_
_entity.id
_entity.type
_entity.pdbx_description
1 polymer ?
#
loop_
_entity_poly.entity_id
_entity_poly.type
_entity_poly.pdbx_seq_one_letter_code
_entity_poly.pdbx_strand_id
1 'polypeptide(L)'
;MAKRKPTKQNAWLKHFLNEGCSTTFLNATESAKRAGYLASSDESFRSIGYQNFTKLADKINTWLDEHGLSESALKIKLVSLLNARETKFFAHEGRVVDEREVEAIEVQRRTLDLAFKLKGSYAPEKHDHSGEVALPVKIDFSDLTQEERDAIRAILSRRAASAG
;
A
#
# COMPACT_ATOMS: atom_id res chain seq x y z
N MET A 1 -28.55 25.98 -16.69
CA MET A 1 -28.58 24.67 -15.99
C MET A 1 -27.95 24.83 -14.61
N ALA A 2 -28.73 24.68 -13.53
CA ALA A 2 -28.19 24.79 -12.17
C ALA A 2 -27.33 23.55 -11.83
N LYS A 3 -26.05 23.73 -11.51
CA LYS A 3 -25.19 22.65 -11.02
C LYS A 3 -25.75 22.15 -9.69
N ARG A 4 -26.24 20.89 -9.65
CA ARG A 4 -26.69 20.25 -8.41
C ARG A 4 -25.52 20.28 -7.41
N LYS A 5 -25.79 20.73 -6.17
CA LYS A 5 -24.79 20.70 -5.11
C LYS A 5 -24.31 19.26 -4.91
N PRO A 6 -22.99 19.00 -4.82
CA PRO A 6 -22.50 17.67 -4.53
C PRO A 6 -23.05 17.19 -3.19
N THR A 7 -23.38 15.91 -3.09
CA THR A 7 -23.76 15.29 -1.82
C THR A 7 -22.60 15.39 -0.82
N LYS A 8 -22.89 15.39 0.48
CA LYS A 8 -21.84 15.41 1.52
C LYS A 8 -20.87 14.22 1.37
N GLN A 9 -21.35 13.08 0.90
CA GLN A 9 -20.53 11.91 0.59
C GLN A 9 -19.56 12.15 -0.56
N ASN A 10 -20.00 12.79 -1.64
CA ASN A 10 -19.10 13.13 -2.76
C ASN A 10 -18.08 14.21 -2.36
N ALA A 11 -18.49 15.17 -1.53
CA ALA A 11 -17.56 16.15 -0.96
C ALA A 11 -16.52 15.47 -0.06
N TRP A 12 -16.96 14.53 0.78
CA TRP A 12 -16.08 13.70 1.63
C TRP A 12 -15.07 12.92 0.79
N LEU A 13 -15.53 12.21 -0.24
CA LEU A 13 -14.66 11.42 -1.13
C LEU A 13 -13.61 12.29 -1.81
N LYS A 14 -14.03 13.48 -2.28
CA LYS A 14 -13.13 14.45 -2.89
C LYS A 14 -12.03 14.91 -1.93
N HIS A 15 -12.34 15.13 -0.66
CA HIS A 15 -11.33 15.50 0.34
C HIS A 15 -10.43 14.31 0.71
N PHE A 16 -11.01 13.13 0.83
CA PHE A 16 -10.32 11.89 1.19
C PHE A 16 -9.27 11.49 0.14
N LEU A 17 -9.56 11.69 -1.15
CA LEU A 17 -8.67 11.35 -2.25
C LEU A 17 -7.85 12.54 -2.77
N ASN A 18 -7.84 13.67 -2.06
CA ASN A 18 -7.09 14.85 -2.50
C ASN A 18 -5.62 14.77 -2.07
N GLU A 19 -4.76 14.28 -2.97
CA GLU A 19 -3.31 14.20 -2.78
C GLU A 19 -2.66 15.56 -2.42
N GLY A 20 -3.23 16.66 -2.89
CA GLY A 20 -2.74 18.01 -2.60
C GLY A 20 -3.00 18.50 -1.17
N CYS A 21 -3.66 17.70 -0.31
CA CYS A 21 -4.01 18.10 1.05
C CYS A 21 -3.61 17.03 2.07
N SER A 22 -2.43 17.18 2.67
CA SER A 22 -1.87 16.26 3.67
C SER A 22 -2.77 16.03 4.90
N THR A 23 -3.65 16.98 5.23
CA THR A 23 -4.55 16.83 6.38
C THR A 23 -5.75 15.93 6.11
N THR A 24 -6.22 15.83 4.86
CA THR A 24 -7.43 15.05 4.51
C THR A 24 -7.13 13.82 3.68
N PHE A 25 -5.99 13.80 2.96
CA PHE A 25 -5.61 12.68 2.12
C PHE A 25 -5.53 11.40 2.95
N LEU A 26 -6.36 10.42 2.57
CA LEU A 26 -6.55 9.14 3.26
C LEU A 26 -6.88 9.26 4.76
N ASN A 27 -7.41 10.41 5.20
CA ASN A 27 -7.87 10.64 6.57
C ASN A 27 -9.40 10.80 6.59
N ALA A 28 -10.07 9.73 7.02
CA ALA A 28 -11.54 9.64 7.00
C ALA A 28 -12.23 10.68 7.91
N THR A 29 -11.63 10.92 9.09
CA THR A 29 -12.16 11.83 10.11
C THR A 29 -12.04 13.28 9.67
N GLU A 30 -10.85 13.71 9.23
CA GLU A 30 -10.64 15.08 8.76
C GLU A 30 -11.38 15.38 7.46
N SER A 31 -11.55 14.37 6.60
CA SER A 31 -12.41 14.47 5.42
C SER A 31 -13.88 14.68 5.80
N ALA A 32 -14.37 14.10 6.90
CA ALA A 32 -15.73 14.31 7.40
C ALA A 32 -15.93 15.74 7.93
N LYS A 33 -14.95 16.28 8.64
CA LYS A 33 -14.95 17.68 9.09
C LYS A 33 -14.99 18.62 7.88
N ARG A 34 -14.12 18.41 6.89
CA ARG A 34 -14.01 19.26 5.70
C ARG A 34 -15.21 19.17 4.76
N ALA A 35 -15.87 18.01 4.70
CA ALA A 35 -17.12 17.84 3.94
C ALA A 35 -18.35 18.50 4.60
N GLY A 36 -18.20 19.13 5.78
CA GLY A 36 -19.26 19.87 6.45
C GLY A 36 -20.30 18.96 7.12
N TYR A 37 -19.89 17.79 7.61
CA TYR A 37 -20.71 17.02 8.53
C TYR A 37 -20.83 17.76 9.87
N LEU A 38 -22.00 17.64 10.51
CA LEU A 38 -22.25 18.21 11.82
C LEU A 38 -22.12 17.06 12.83
N ALA A 39 -21.15 17.17 13.73
CA ALA A 39 -20.93 16.21 14.80
C ALA A 39 -20.48 16.95 16.06
N SER A 40 -20.85 16.45 17.23
CA SER A 40 -20.57 17.07 18.53
C SER A 40 -19.23 16.65 19.13
N SER A 41 -18.61 15.59 18.60
CA SER A 41 -17.34 15.05 19.10
C SER A 41 -16.48 14.48 17.97
N ASP A 42 -15.19 14.34 18.20
CA ASP A 42 -14.25 13.70 17.26
C ASP A 42 -14.59 12.23 17.02
N GLU A 43 -15.09 11.52 18.03
CA GLU A 43 -15.53 10.13 17.88
C GLU A 43 -16.73 10.00 16.93
N SER A 44 -17.65 10.98 16.96
CA SER A 44 -18.74 11.05 15.98
C SER A 44 -18.23 11.29 14.55
N PHE A 45 -17.20 12.12 14.38
CA PHE A 45 -16.55 12.31 13.07
C PHE A 45 -15.84 11.04 12.60
N ARG A 46 -15.17 10.31 13.49
CA ARG A 46 -14.54 9.01 13.18
C ARG A 46 -15.59 8.01 12.69
N SER A 47 -16.71 7.89 13.40
CA SER A 47 -17.81 7.00 13.01
C SER A 47 -18.39 7.35 11.64
N ILE A 48 -18.62 8.64 11.36
CA ILE A 48 -19.09 9.11 10.04
C ILE A 48 -18.06 8.80 8.95
N GLY A 49 -16.77 9.04 9.23
CA GLY A 49 -15.68 8.73 8.33
C GLY A 49 -15.65 7.24 7.96
N TYR A 50 -15.74 6.36 8.95
CA TYR A 50 -15.81 4.90 8.75
C TYR A 50 -17.03 4.47 7.94
N GLN A 51 -18.21 5.03 8.23
CA GLN A 51 -19.43 4.75 7.48
C GLN A 51 -19.34 5.21 6.02
N ASN A 52 -18.71 6.36 5.75
CA ASN A 52 -18.49 6.83 4.39
C ASN A 52 -17.47 5.97 3.65
N PHE A 53 -16.38 5.57 4.33
CA PHE A 53 -15.37 4.68 3.79
C PHE A 53 -15.99 3.35 3.34
N THR A 54 -16.79 2.71 4.21
CA THR A 54 -17.46 1.44 3.87
C THR A 54 -18.46 1.59 2.72
N LYS A 55 -19.26 2.67 2.69
CA LYS A 55 -20.24 2.92 1.62
C LYS A 55 -19.61 3.27 0.27
N LEU A 56 -18.39 3.81 0.28
CA LEU A 56 -17.70 4.26 -0.92
C LEU A 56 -16.48 3.37 -1.25
N ALA A 57 -16.37 2.22 -0.60
CA ALA A 57 -15.25 1.29 -0.73
C ALA A 57 -14.96 0.96 -2.19
N ASP A 58 -15.98 0.65 -2.99
CA ASP A 58 -15.80 0.33 -4.42
C ASP A 58 -15.12 1.47 -5.19
N LYS A 59 -15.55 2.73 -4.96
CA LYS A 59 -14.95 3.90 -5.64
C LYS A 59 -13.55 4.19 -5.15
N ILE A 60 -13.29 3.98 -3.86
CA ILE A 60 -11.95 4.12 -3.28
C ILE A 60 -11.03 3.07 -3.88
N ASN A 61 -11.47 1.81 -3.96
CA ASN A 61 -10.72 0.72 -4.55
C ASN A 61 -10.43 0.97 -6.03
N THR A 62 -11.43 1.37 -6.82
CA THR A 62 -11.21 1.77 -8.22
C THR A 62 -10.17 2.88 -8.35
N TRP A 63 -10.25 3.92 -7.49
CA TRP A 63 -9.27 4.99 -7.50
C TRP A 63 -7.87 4.48 -7.13
N LEU A 64 -7.75 3.61 -6.11
CA LEU A 64 -6.49 3.00 -5.72
C LEU A 64 -5.91 2.16 -6.86
N ASP A 65 -6.75 1.40 -7.58
CA ASP A 65 -6.36 0.62 -8.74
C ASP A 65 -5.81 1.51 -9.87
N GLU A 66 -6.51 2.59 -10.19
CA GLU A 66 -6.08 3.58 -11.19
C GLU A 66 -4.74 4.24 -10.84
N HIS A 67 -4.44 4.39 -9.54
CA HIS A 67 -3.19 4.99 -9.06
C HIS A 67 -2.10 3.95 -8.77
N GLY A 68 -2.33 2.67 -9.11
CA GLY A 68 -1.35 1.59 -8.89
C GLY A 68 -1.13 1.22 -7.42
N LEU A 69 -2.06 1.60 -6.56
CA LEU A 69 -2.08 1.33 -5.12
C LEU A 69 -3.00 0.15 -4.76
N SER A 70 -3.40 -0.65 -5.75
CA SER A 70 -4.19 -1.86 -5.51
C SER A 70 -3.43 -2.88 -4.68
N GLU A 71 -4.17 -3.75 -4.01
CA GLU A 71 -3.58 -4.86 -3.27
C GLU A 71 -2.79 -5.79 -4.20
N SER A 72 -3.29 -6.01 -5.42
CA SER A 72 -2.58 -6.78 -6.45
C SER A 72 -1.28 -6.12 -6.90
N ALA A 73 -1.28 -4.80 -7.11
CA ALA A 73 -0.07 -4.05 -7.46
C ALA A 73 0.97 -4.14 -6.32
N LEU A 74 0.51 -4.07 -5.07
CA LEU A 74 1.37 -4.28 -3.90
C LEU A 74 1.95 -5.70 -3.86
N LYS A 75 1.13 -6.74 -4.12
CA LYS A 75 1.58 -8.15 -4.20
C LYS A 75 2.61 -8.36 -5.30
N ILE A 76 2.38 -7.81 -6.50
CA ILE A 76 3.32 -7.89 -7.62
C ILE A 76 4.63 -7.18 -7.26
N LYS A 77 4.56 -5.99 -6.66
CA LYS A 77 5.75 -5.25 -6.24
C LYS A 77 6.51 -5.99 -5.15
N LEU A 78 5.81 -6.63 -4.21
CA LEU A 78 6.40 -7.46 -3.17
C LEU A 78 7.19 -8.61 -3.80
N VAL A 79 6.58 -9.38 -4.72
CA VAL A 79 7.27 -10.47 -5.43
C VAL A 79 8.47 -9.94 -6.21
N SER A 80 8.35 -8.80 -6.88
CA SER A 80 9.46 -8.18 -7.61
C SER A 80 10.64 -7.83 -6.68
N LEU A 81 10.39 -7.25 -5.51
CA LEU A 81 11.42 -6.89 -4.54
C LEU A 81 12.06 -8.11 -3.87
N LEU A 82 11.28 -9.18 -3.65
CA LEU A 82 11.81 -10.46 -3.15
C LEU A 82 12.72 -11.17 -4.17
N ASN A 83 12.63 -10.79 -5.45
CA ASN A 83 13.52 -11.27 -6.50
C ASN A 83 14.57 -10.22 -6.91
N ALA A 84 14.76 -9.14 -6.13
CA ALA A 84 15.70 -8.09 -6.46
C ALA A 84 17.15 -8.61 -6.47
N ARG A 85 17.93 -8.13 -7.45
CA ARG A 85 19.36 -8.41 -7.63
C ARG A 85 20.13 -7.10 -7.64
N GLU A 86 21.41 -7.17 -7.29
CA GLU A 86 22.33 -6.05 -7.29
C GLU A 86 23.65 -6.46 -7.93
N THR A 87 24.29 -5.52 -8.64
CA THR A 87 25.64 -5.73 -9.16
C THR A 87 26.65 -5.43 -8.05
N LYS A 88 27.44 -6.43 -7.67
CA LYS A 88 28.58 -6.24 -6.77
C LYS A 88 29.87 -6.17 -7.55
N PHE A 89 30.62 -5.11 -7.30
CA PHE A 89 31.95 -4.90 -7.82
C PHE A 89 32.97 -5.40 -6.81
N PHE A 90 33.86 -6.29 -7.25
CA PHE A 90 34.98 -6.77 -6.46
C PHE A 90 36.22 -6.01 -6.88
N ALA A 91 36.71 -5.15 -5.99
CA ALA A 91 37.92 -4.38 -6.22
C ALA A 91 39.11 -5.06 -5.55
N HIS A 92 40.24 -5.11 -6.26
CA HIS A 92 41.55 -5.46 -5.71
C HIS A 92 42.51 -4.31 -6.04
N GLU A 93 43.22 -3.80 -5.04
CA GLU A 93 44.17 -2.68 -5.18
C GLU A 93 43.58 -1.43 -5.88
N GLY A 94 42.32 -1.10 -5.58
CA GLY A 94 41.66 0.08 -6.15
C GLY A 94 41.22 -0.07 -7.61
N ARG A 95 41.36 -1.25 -8.20
CA ARG A 95 40.83 -1.58 -9.53
C ARG A 95 39.69 -2.58 -9.39
N VAL A 96 38.58 -2.34 -10.10
CA VAL A 96 37.50 -3.32 -10.22
C VAL A 96 38.05 -4.49 -11.04
N VAL A 97 38.09 -5.68 -10.43
CA VAL A 97 38.63 -6.91 -11.05
C VAL A 97 37.51 -7.81 -11.53
N ASP A 98 36.35 -7.76 -10.88
CA ASP A 98 35.20 -8.60 -11.22
C ASP A 98 33.90 -7.82 -10.90
N GLU A 99 32.86 -8.09 -11.68
CA GLU A 99 31.50 -7.66 -11.40
C GLU A 99 30.57 -8.85 -11.50
N ARG A 100 29.71 -9.04 -10.49
CA ARG A 100 28.72 -10.12 -10.50
C ARG A 100 27.37 -9.61 -10.10
N GLU A 101 26.36 -10.07 -10.82
CA GLU A 101 24.97 -9.86 -10.45
C GLU A 101 24.57 -10.89 -9.40
N VAL A 102 24.39 -10.44 -8.16
CA VAL A 102 24.04 -11.27 -7.01
C VAL A 102 22.64 -10.92 -6.51
N GLU A 103 22.05 -11.81 -5.71
CA GLU A 103 20.79 -11.50 -5.03
C GLU A 103 21.00 -10.31 -4.06
N ALA A 104 20.08 -9.35 -4.10
CA ALA A 104 20.10 -8.18 -3.21
C ALA A 104 19.53 -8.56 -1.84
N ILE A 105 20.26 -9.41 -1.10
CA ILE A 105 19.80 -10.05 0.15
C ILE A 105 19.28 -9.02 1.16
N GLU A 106 19.95 -7.88 1.30
CA GLU A 106 19.51 -6.83 2.23
C GLU A 106 18.18 -6.18 1.81
N VAL A 107 17.95 -5.98 0.51
CA VAL A 107 16.68 -5.48 -0.02
C VAL A 107 15.59 -6.51 0.26
N GLN A 108 15.83 -7.77 -0.09
CA GLN A 108 14.87 -8.86 0.13
C GLN A 108 14.52 -9.01 1.61
N ARG A 109 15.52 -8.95 2.52
CA ARG A 109 15.32 -9.01 3.98
C ARG A 109 14.43 -7.87 4.48
N ARG A 110 14.72 -6.63 4.07
CA ARG A 110 13.91 -5.45 4.47
C ARG A 110 12.49 -5.54 3.94
N THR A 111 12.33 -6.02 2.71
CA THR A 111 11.02 -6.25 2.10
C THR A 111 10.21 -7.29 2.89
N LEU A 112 10.81 -8.41 3.29
CA LEU A 112 10.15 -9.41 4.14
C LEU A 112 9.75 -8.84 5.49
N ASP A 113 10.65 -8.12 6.16
CA ASP A 113 10.37 -7.50 7.46
C ASP A 113 9.17 -6.55 7.39
N LEU A 114 9.13 -5.67 6.38
CA LEU A 114 8.00 -4.78 6.14
C LEU A 114 6.70 -5.55 5.85
N ALA A 115 6.76 -6.61 5.04
CA ALA A 115 5.59 -7.42 4.73
C ALA A 115 5.02 -8.13 5.98
N PHE A 116 5.89 -8.68 6.84
CA PHE A 116 5.47 -9.30 8.10
C PHE A 116 4.91 -8.28 9.10
N LYS A 117 5.45 -7.05 9.14
CA LYS A 117 4.89 -5.93 9.91
C LYS A 117 3.49 -5.57 9.42
N LEU A 118 3.29 -5.40 8.12
CA LEU A 118 1.97 -5.10 7.53
C LEU A 118 0.95 -6.21 7.77
N LYS A 119 1.39 -7.47 7.72
CA LYS A 119 0.56 -8.64 8.04
C LYS A 119 0.23 -8.75 9.53
N GLY A 120 0.88 -7.97 10.40
CA GLY A 120 0.74 -8.08 11.86
C GLY A 120 1.26 -9.40 12.42
N SER A 121 2.24 -10.02 11.76
CA SER A 121 2.84 -11.30 12.21
C SER A 121 3.90 -11.11 13.30
N TYR A 122 4.36 -9.88 13.54
CA TYR A 122 5.20 -9.55 14.68
C TYR A 122 4.36 -9.30 15.93
N ALA A 123 4.93 -9.63 17.10
CA ALA A 123 4.34 -9.20 18.37
C ALA A 123 4.18 -7.67 18.33
N PRO A 124 3.02 -7.12 18.76
CA PRO A 124 2.84 -5.68 18.79
C PRO A 124 3.96 -5.08 19.63
N GLU A 125 4.77 -4.21 19.02
CA GLU A 125 5.72 -3.40 19.77
C GLU A 125 4.92 -2.65 20.82
N LYS A 126 5.38 -2.70 22.08
CA LYS A 126 4.70 -2.03 23.20
C LYS A 126 4.79 -0.52 22.96
N HIS A 127 3.83 0.02 22.23
CA HIS A 127 3.62 1.44 22.13
C HIS A 127 2.81 1.87 23.36
N ASP A 128 3.44 2.66 24.23
CA ASP A 128 2.77 3.36 25.35
C ASP A 128 1.87 4.50 24.84
N HIS A 129 1.06 4.27 23.80
CA HIS A 129 0.14 5.28 23.28
C HIS A 129 -1.27 4.72 23.12
N SER A 130 -2.20 5.37 23.80
CA SER A 130 -3.64 5.20 23.66
C SER A 130 -4.08 5.56 22.24
N GLY A 131 -4.43 4.57 21.42
CA GLY A 131 -5.11 4.82 20.14
C GLY A 131 -4.86 3.77 19.08
N GLU A 132 -5.94 3.09 18.70
CA GLU A 132 -6.17 2.37 17.43
C GLU A 132 -5.17 1.25 17.07
N VAL A 133 -5.58 0.01 17.33
CA VAL A 133 -4.92 -1.19 16.80
C VAL A 133 -5.09 -1.20 15.28
N ALA A 134 -4.00 -1.01 14.53
CA ALA A 134 -4.00 -1.24 13.09
C ALA A 134 -4.41 -2.70 12.82
N LEU A 135 -5.51 -2.91 12.09
CA LEU A 135 -5.93 -4.26 11.71
C LEU A 135 -4.87 -4.86 10.78
N PRO A 136 -4.46 -6.12 11.00
CA PRO A 136 -3.48 -6.78 10.14
C PRO A 136 -3.99 -6.86 8.70
N VAL A 137 -3.17 -6.45 7.74
CA VAL A 137 -3.48 -6.61 6.31
C VAL A 137 -3.35 -8.09 5.96
N LYS A 138 -4.42 -8.73 5.52
CA LYS A 138 -4.36 -10.09 4.99
C LYS A 138 -3.71 -10.06 3.61
N ILE A 139 -2.45 -10.47 3.52
CA ILE A 139 -1.80 -10.74 2.24
C ILE A 139 -2.17 -12.18 1.83
N ASP A 140 -3.21 -12.34 1.01
CA ASP A 140 -3.60 -13.62 0.41
C ASP A 140 -3.47 -13.55 -1.12
N PHE A 141 -2.89 -14.57 -1.74
CA PHE A 141 -2.70 -14.63 -3.19
C PHE A 141 -3.84 -15.40 -3.91
N SER A 142 -4.82 -15.90 -3.16
CA SER A 142 -5.97 -16.65 -3.69
C SER A 142 -6.82 -15.83 -4.66
N ASP A 143 -7.00 -14.54 -4.38
CA ASP A 143 -7.85 -13.61 -5.13
C ASP A 143 -7.17 -12.99 -6.37
N LEU A 144 -5.97 -13.45 -6.74
CA LEU A 144 -5.27 -12.93 -7.92
C LEU A 144 -5.97 -13.33 -9.23
N THR A 145 -6.08 -12.37 -10.15
CA THR A 145 -6.55 -12.59 -11.52
C THR A 145 -5.56 -13.44 -12.33
N GLN A 146 -6.01 -13.99 -13.46
CA GLN A 146 -5.14 -14.79 -14.31
C GLN A 146 -3.96 -13.98 -14.86
N GLU A 147 -4.19 -12.72 -15.23
CA GLU A 147 -3.15 -11.80 -15.71
C GLU A 147 -2.07 -11.54 -14.64
N GLU A 148 -2.48 -11.33 -13.39
CA GLU A 148 -1.57 -11.11 -12.27
C GLU A 148 -0.74 -12.37 -11.95
N ARG A 149 -1.36 -13.55 -12.03
CA ARG A 149 -0.66 -14.83 -11.89
C ARG A 149 0.38 -15.02 -12.98
N ASP A 150 0.07 -14.63 -14.21
CA ASP A 150 1.01 -14.73 -15.33
C ASP A 150 2.14 -13.69 -15.22
N ALA A 151 1.87 -12.49 -14.71
CA ALA A 151 2.91 -11.52 -14.37
C ALA A 151 3.87 -12.06 -13.28
N ILE A 152 3.33 -12.68 -12.24
CA ILE A 152 4.15 -13.33 -11.18
C ILE A 152 4.98 -14.47 -11.77
N ARG A 153 4.38 -15.33 -12.60
CA ARG A 153 5.11 -16.41 -13.29
C ARG A 153 6.25 -15.85 -14.13
N ALA A 154 6.02 -14.79 -14.90
CA ALA A 154 7.06 -14.16 -15.71
C ALA A 154 8.23 -13.66 -14.85
N ILE A 155 7.96 -13.09 -13.67
CA ILE A 155 9.00 -12.67 -12.71
C ILE A 155 9.80 -13.89 -12.21
N LEU A 156 9.11 -14.97 -11.82
CA LEU A 156 9.75 -16.19 -11.31
C LEU A 156 10.54 -16.96 -12.38
N SER A 157 10.04 -17.00 -13.61
CA SER A 157 10.71 -17.67 -14.74
C SER A 157 12.03 -16.97 -15.11
N ARG A 158 12.11 -15.63 -14.98
CA ARG A 158 13.38 -14.90 -15.18
C ARG A 158 14.45 -15.33 -14.17
N ARG A 159 14.07 -15.60 -12.92
CA ARG A 159 14.99 -16.11 -11.90
C ARG A 159 15.57 -17.47 -12.31
N ALA A 160 14.72 -18.39 -12.78
CA ALA A 160 15.14 -19.72 -13.20
C ALA A 160 16.09 -19.69 -14.40
N ALA A 161 15.87 -18.78 -15.36
CA ALA A 161 16.73 -18.62 -16.53
C ALA A 161 18.10 -17.99 -16.22
N SER A 162 18.20 -17.16 -15.17
CA SER A 162 19.46 -16.50 -14.74
C SER A 162 20.32 -17.34 -13.78
N ALA A 163 19.82 -18.50 -13.34
CA ALA A 163 20.48 -19.38 -12.37
C ALA A 163 21.17 -20.60 -13.03
N GLY A 164 21.06 -20.75 -14.36
CA GLY A 164 21.79 -21.73 -15.17
C GLY A 164 22.85 -21.05 -16.02
#